data_AF-A0A7X9MVS7-F1
#
_entry.id   AF-A0A7X9MVS7-F1
#
_cell.length_a   1.000
_cell.length_b   1.000
_cell.length_c   1.000
_cell.angle_alpha   90.00
_cell.angle_beta   90.00
_cell.angle_gamma   90.00
#
_symmetry.space_group_name_H-M   'P 1'
#
loop_
_entity.id
_entity.type
_entity.pdbx_description
1 polymer ?
#
loop_
_entity_poly.entity_id
_entity_poly.type
_entity_poly.pdbx_seq_one_letter_code
_entity_poly.pdbx_strand_id
1 'polypeptide(L)' 'MKEFKITYFFDENHYIRRFIHLESLEEAESLIRNERDRFISFWDSRGIYHELNTKNVRVTQLSEYHRIDKSKKVPK' A
#
# COMPACT_ATOMS: atom_id res chain seq x y z
N MET A 1 -13.64 8.98 -0.92
CA MET A 1 -12.22 8.57 -1.12
C MET A 1 -11.41 8.57 0.16
N LYS A 2 -11.12 7.37 0.65
CA LYS A 2 -10.19 7.08 1.75
C LYS A 2 -8.85 6.65 1.16
N GLU A 3 -7.76 6.92 1.89
CA GLU A 3 -6.42 6.44 1.52
C GLU A 3 -6.15 5.12 2.26
N PHE A 4 -5.69 4.11 1.54
CA PHE A 4 -5.27 2.83 2.10
C PHE A 4 -3.80 2.60 1.82
N LYS A 5 -3.10 2.11 2.85
CA LYS A 5 -1.71 1.68 2.76
C LYS A 5 -1.66 0.17 2.66
N ILE A 6 -1.05 -0.31 1.58
CA ILE A 6 -0.72 -1.72 1.36
C ILE A 6 0.77 -1.89 1.58
N THR A 7 1.16 -2.92 2.35
CA THR A 7 2.57 -3.29 2.54
C THR A 7 2.76 -4.74 2.10
N TYR A 8 3.61 -4.95 1.10
CA TYR A 8 4.00 -6.26 0.58
C TYR A 8 5.33 -6.66 1.20
N PHE A 9 5.35 -7.70 2.03
CA PHE A 9 6.55 -8.23 2.66
C PHE A 9 7.08 -9.42 1.87
N PHE A 10 8.33 -9.34 1.42
CA PHE A 10 9.04 -10.44 0.76
C PHE A 10 9.88 -11.24 1.77
N ASP A 11 10.44 -10.55 2.77
CA ASP A 11 11.08 -11.13 3.95
C ASP A 11 11.05 -10.11 5.11
N GLU A 12 11.87 -10.34 6.15
CA GLU A 12 11.92 -9.49 7.36
C GLU A 12 12.49 -8.09 7.09
N ASN A 13 13.33 -7.95 6.07
CA ASN A 13 14.06 -6.70 5.75
C ASN A 13 13.56 -6.04 4.46
N HIS A 14 12.88 -6.78 3.59
CA HIS A 14 12.43 -6.29 2.29
C HIS A 14 10.90 -6.21 2.22
N TYR A 15 10.41 -4.97 2.11
CA TYR A 15 9.02 -4.67 1.87
C TYR A 15 8.83 -3.50 0.91
N ILE A 16 7.70 -3.49 0.21
CA ILE A 16 7.28 -2.39 -0.65
C ILE A 16 5.93 -1.86 -0.17
N ARG A 17 5.74 -0.54 -0.22
CA ARG A 17 4.48 0.12 0.15
C ARG A 17 3.79 0.70 -1.08
N ARG A 18 2.49 0.44 -1.20
CA ARG A 18 1.60 1.06 -2.18
C ARG A 18 0.51 1.83 -1.44
N PHE A 19 0.22 3.04 -1.91
CA PHE A 19 -0.91 3.84 -1.42
C PHE A 19 -1.97 3.89 -2.50
N ILE A 20 -3.22 3.59 -2.15
CA ILE A 20 -4.36 3.60 -3.06
C ILE A 20 -5.50 4.41 -2.47
N HIS A 21 -6.34 4.98 -3.34
CA HIS A 21 -7.50 5.78 -2.95
C HIS A 21 -8.75 5.07 -3.43
N LEU A 22 -9.59 4.61 -2.50
CA LEU A 22 -10.82 3.85 -2.77
C LEU A 22 -11.93 4.29 -1.80
N GLU A 23 -13.16 3.84 -2.02
CA GLU A 23 -14.28 4.23 -1.17
C GLU A 23 -14.39 3.39 0.10
N SER A 24 -13.91 2.14 0.07
CA SER A 24 -14.04 1.21 1.20
C SER A 24 -12.86 0.24 1.36
N LEU A 25 -12.79 -0.41 2.52
CA LEU A 25 -11.78 -1.44 2.79
C LEU A 25 -12.03 -2.69 1.92
N GLU A 26 -13.31 -3.01 1.68
CA GLU A 26 -13.75 -4.13 0.87
C GLU A 26 -13.32 -3.98 -0.60
N GLU A 27 -13.39 -2.76 -1.14
CA GLU A 27 -12.86 -2.46 -2.48
C GLU A 27 -11.33 -2.66 -2.52
N ALA A 28 -10.62 -2.22 -1.48
CA ALA A 28 -9.17 -2.38 -1.39
C ALA A 28 -8.77 -3.87 -1.29
N GLU A 29 -9.49 -4.67 -0.50
CA GLU A 29 -9.30 -6.12 -0.44
C GLU A 29 -9.60 -6.79 -1.78
N SER A 30 -10.70 -6.41 -2.44
CA SER A 30 -11.07 -6.94 -3.75
C SER A 30 -9.99 -6.67 -4.80
N LEU A 31 -9.42 -5.46 -4.81
CA LEU A 31 -8.31 -5.12 -5.69
C LEU A 31 -7.10 -6.05 -5.46
N ILE A 32 -6.66 -6.20 -4.21
CA ILE A 32 -5.52 -7.04 -3.85
C ILE A 32 -5.76 -8.50 -4.25
N ARG A 33 -6.98 -9.02 -4.03
CA ARG A 33 -7.35 -10.39 -4.42
C ARG A 33 -7.30 -10.59 -5.93
N ASN A 34 -7.79 -9.61 -6.71
CA ASN A 34 -7.74 -9.66 -8.17
C ASN A 34 -6.30 -9.56 -8.71
N GLU A 35 -5.42 -8.88 -8.00
CA GLU A 35 -4.00 -8.74 -8.32
C GLU A 35 -3.13 -9.92 -7.86
N ARG A 36 -3.72 -10.95 -7.24
CA ARG A 36 -2.96 -12.11 -6.74
C ARG A 36 -2.37 -12.93 -7.88
N ASP A 37 -1.18 -13.48 -7.61
CA ASP A 37 -0.40 -14.37 -8.48
C ASP A 37 -0.05 -13.80 -9.87
N ARG A 38 0.12 -12.47 -9.98
CA ARG A 38 0.52 -11.78 -11.21
C ARG A 38 1.49 -10.63 -10.94
N PHE A 39 2.07 -10.09 -12.00
CA PHE A 39 2.81 -8.83 -11.91
C PHE A 39 1.85 -7.66 -11.73
N ILE A 40 2.22 -6.76 -10.84
CA ILE A 40 1.63 -5.43 -10.70
C ILE A 40 2.72 -4.38 -10.81
N SER A 41 2.33 -3.20 -11.28
CA SER A 41 3.19 -2.03 -11.26
C SER A 41 2.45 -0.78 -10.83
N PHE A 42 3.18 0.12 -10.19
CA PHE A 42 2.64 1.39 -9.70
C PHE A 42 3.77 2.39 -9.44
N TRP A 43 3.40 3.67 -9.41
CA TRP A 43 4.28 4.75 -9.01
C TRP A 43 3.96 5.15 -7.58
N ASP A 44 4.98 5.43 -6.78
CA ASP A 44 4.78 6.01 -5.45
C ASP A 44 4.70 7.54 -5.49
N SER A 45 4.44 8.14 -4.33
CA SER A 45 4.35 9.60 -4.19
C SER A 45 5.69 10.34 -4.38
N ARG A 46 6.81 9.62 -4.46
CA ARG A 46 8.14 10.16 -4.77
C ARG A 46 8.48 10.05 -6.25
N GLY A 47 7.58 9.49 -7.07
CA GLY A 47 7.82 9.26 -8.49
C GLY A 47 8.75 8.08 -8.76
N ILE A 48 8.82 7.09 -7.85
CA ILE A 48 9.57 5.85 -8.07
C ILE A 48 8.62 4.81 -8.67
N TYR A 49 9.05 4.18 -9.77
CA TYR A 49 8.36 3.03 -10.37
C TYR A 49 8.65 1.76 -9.59
N HIS A 50 7.59 1.07 -9.19
CA HIS A 50 7.65 -0.24 -8.56
C HIS A 50 7.00 -1.27 -9.47
N GLU A 51 7.64 -2.41 -9.63
CA GLU A 51 7.09 -3.58 -10.30
C GLU A 51 7.42 -4.82 -9.46
N LEU A 52 6.41 -5.65 -9.21
CA LEU A 52 6.59 -6.86 -8.43
C LEU A 52 5.61 -7.95 -8.84
N ASN A 53 6.04 -9.21 -8.68
CA ASN A 53 5.15 -10.36 -8.80
C ASN A 53 4.53 -10.67 -7.43
N THR A 54 3.21 -10.54 -7.33
CA THR A 54 2.48 -10.74 -6.07
C THR A 54 2.56 -12.18 -5.56
N LYS A 55 2.87 -13.15 -6.43
CA LYS A 55 3.12 -14.56 -6.05
C LYS A 55 4.29 -14.72 -5.06
N ASN A 56 5.28 -13.82 -5.12
CA ASN A 56 6.48 -13.89 -4.28
C ASN A 56 6.31 -13.15 -2.94
N VAL A 57 5.17 -12.49 -2.72
CA VAL A 57 4.88 -11.79 -1.48
C VAL A 57 4.48 -12.80 -0.42
N ARG A 58 5.16 -12.79 0.73
CA ARG A 58 4.87 -13.69 1.85
C ARG A 58 3.69 -13.20 2.67
N VAL A 59 3.63 -11.90 2.94
CA VAL A 59 2.56 -11.27 3.72
C VAL A 59 2.14 -9.99 3.04
N THR A 60 0.83 -9.79 2.88
CA THR A 60 0.24 -8.51 2.47
C THR A 60 -0.53 -7.93 3.64
N GLN A 61 -0.16 -6.72 4.05
CA GLN A 61 -0.88 -5.97 5.08
C GLN A 61 -1.65 -4.83 4.44
N LEU A 62 -2.93 -4.68 4.79
CA LEU A 62 -3.81 -3.60 4.37
C LEU A 62 -4.31 -2.85 5.60
N SER A 63 -4.29 -1.51 5.56
CA SER A 63 -4.83 -0.65 6.62
C SER A 63 -5.31 0.68 6.04
N GLU A 64 -6.40 1.25 6.57
CA GLU A 64 -6.76 2.65 6.31
C GLU A 64 -5.60 3.55 6.79
N TYR A 65 -5.20 4.50 5.96
CA TYR A 65 -4.09 5.39 6.22
C TYR A 65 -4.61 6.78 6.58
N HIS A 66 -4.47 7.13 7.85
CA HIS A 66 -4.73 8.48 8.33
C HIS A 66 -3.44 9.26 8.28
N ARG A 67 -3.30 10.15 7.28
CA ARG A 67 -2.14 11.03 7.16
C ARG A 67 -2.08 11.93 8.40
N ILE A 68 -1.14 11.65 9.31
CA ILE A 68 -0.89 12.53 10.45
C ILE A 68 -0.23 13.79 9.91
N ASP A 69 -0.95 14.91 10.01
CA ASP A 69 -0.50 16.20 9.55
C ASP A 69 0.62 16.72 10.48
N LYS A 70 1.87 16.45 10.11
CA LYS A 70 3.06 16.88 10.88
C LYS A 70 3.25 18.40 10.89
N SER A 71 2.46 19.15 10.14
CA SER A 71 2.44 20.61 10.12
C SER A 71 1.77 21.20 11.38
N LYS A 72 0.88 20.44 12.05
CA LYS A 72 0.30 20.80 13.35
C LYS A 72 1.26 20.44 14.48
N LYS A 73 2.41 21.12 14.56
CA LYS A 73 3.16 21.21 15.82
C LYS A 73 2.26 21.91 16.83
N VAL A 74 1.72 21.15 17.78
CA VAL A 74 1.13 21.72 19.00
C VAL A 74 2.26 22.49 19.70
N PRO A 75 2.10 23.80 20.00
CA PRO A 75 3.08 24.52 20.81
C PRO A 75 3.21 23.81 22.15
N LYS A 76 4.47 23.68 22.58
CA LYS A 76 4.89 22.97 23.79
C LYS A 76 4.29 23.58 25.06
#